data_AF-A0A967WY80-F1
#
_entry.id   AF-A0A967WY80-F1
#
_cell.length_a   1.000
_cell.length_b   1.000
_cell.length_c   1.000
_cell.angle_alpha   90.00
_cell.angle_beta   90.00
_cell.angle_gamma   90.00
#
_symmetry.space_group_name_H-M   'P 1'
#
loop_
_entity.id
_entity.type
_entity.pdbx_description
1 polymer ?
#
loop_
_entity_poly.entity_id
_entity_poly.type
_entity_poly.pdbx_seq_one_letter_code
_entity_poly.pdbx_strand_id
1 'polypeptide(L)'
;VALFVLTWSAIIGVGHQVVALPMLPLAALVGLVVRFPSHRHAAAYWAALLAGPVIGIGITNPALAVNAMAATIVFAGSYRLSRILEAYAEQREAGEEASDPAGQPGQAAAFLDTRSALVSAAVAAGVALIGGALLYYSYSQDREQAQERAHAVAERLADRIEFNLEADQRLAYALSVAGLEQVSTQAEFEVAVADLVPLLGEGVELVWSPGGIARFIAPREGNEAALGLDLLQSAEVAGDLQHVIETAEPHWAGPFARLDGEQGLAYSVPVYEPGAPPSRQTFTGLLGVAIELDEFFASILQFDEQESDVTVWLVTPSIPNAAEAPSLLWGSSSPDKPYSDLAGVAEASGMQDGDGNRLTIRVEARPRQVEALEALPARLQGLLILTLLAGIGTSFFAANRRRAVLANAALSEFKYTLDQTHDAVFTIDPETLQFTYVNQGAVEQLGY
;
A
#
# COMPACT_ATOMS: atom_id res chain seq x y z
N VAL A 1 6.18 -23.11 29.07
CA VAL A 1 7.00 -21.95 28.62
C VAL A 1 7.99 -22.35 27.54
N ALA A 2 8.96 -23.23 27.78
CA ALA A 2 9.95 -23.63 26.76
C ALA A 2 9.32 -24.20 25.47
N LEU A 3 8.33 -25.08 25.58
CA LEU A 3 7.59 -25.62 24.43
C LEU A 3 6.91 -24.51 23.62
N PHE A 4 6.21 -23.59 24.29
CA PHE A 4 5.54 -22.46 23.65
C PHE A 4 6.52 -21.51 22.95
N VAL A 5 7.67 -21.22 23.57
CA VAL A 5 8.72 -20.37 22.98
C VAL A 5 9.34 -21.02 21.73
N LEU A 6 9.52 -22.34 21.74
CA LEU A 6 10.01 -23.10 20.59
C LEU A 6 8.96 -23.12 19.45
N THR A 7 7.69 -23.34 19.77
CA THR A 7 6.59 -23.29 18.78
C THR A 7 6.41 -21.87 18.21
N TRP A 8 6.48 -20.85 19.06
CA TRP A 8 6.39 -19.44 18.66
C TRP A 8 7.55 -19.00 17.77
N SER A 9 8.79 -19.42 18.09
CA SER A 9 9.97 -19.16 17.25
C SER A 9 9.89 -19.90 15.92
N ALA A 10 9.36 -21.13 15.91
CA ALA A 10 9.15 -21.90 14.68
C ALA A 10 8.09 -21.26 13.76
N ILE A 11 7.00 -20.71 14.32
CA ILE A 11 5.94 -20.03 13.54
C ILE A 11 6.47 -18.74 12.88
N ILE A 12 7.31 -17.97 13.58
CA ILE A 12 7.91 -16.74 13.04
C ILE A 12 8.96 -17.04 11.95
N GLY A 13 9.69 -18.15 12.07
CA GLY A 13 10.74 -18.56 11.14
C GLY A 13 10.24 -19.03 9.76
N VAL A 14 8.97 -19.40 9.61
CA VAL A 14 8.42 -20.01 8.37
C VAL A 14 7.80 -18.97 7.40
N GLY A 15 8.07 -17.67 7.58
CA GLY A 15 7.70 -16.62 6.62
C GLY A 15 6.39 -15.87 6.92
N HIS A 16 5.75 -16.11 8.06
CA HIS A 16 4.56 -15.36 8.52
C HIS A 16 4.91 -14.10 9.35
N GLN A 17 6.02 -13.43 9.04
CA GLN A 17 6.53 -12.31 9.85
C GLN A 17 5.54 -11.12 9.90
N VAL A 18 4.82 -10.87 8.80
CA VAL A 18 3.81 -9.80 8.67
C VAL A 18 2.60 -10.02 9.61
N VAL A 19 2.29 -11.27 9.98
CA VAL A 19 1.15 -11.61 10.84
C VAL A 19 1.56 -11.81 12.30
N ALA A 20 2.80 -12.23 12.56
CA ALA A 20 3.26 -12.60 13.90
C ALA A 20 3.77 -11.44 14.77
N LEU A 21 4.53 -10.51 14.19
CA LEU A 21 4.92 -9.23 14.83
C LEU A 21 3.75 -8.49 15.49
N PRO A 22 2.64 -8.30 14.77
CA PRO A 22 1.54 -7.48 15.26
C PRO A 22 0.72 -8.27 16.33
N MET A 23 0.91 -9.59 16.48
CA MET A 23 0.32 -10.42 17.57
C MET A 23 1.07 -10.35 18.92
N LEU A 24 2.29 -9.78 18.97
CA LEU A 24 3.10 -9.70 20.20
C LEU A 24 2.40 -8.97 21.39
N PRO A 25 1.70 -7.84 21.20
CA PRO A 25 0.97 -7.17 22.28
C PRO A 25 -0.22 -7.99 22.79
N LEU A 26 -0.81 -8.84 21.95
CA LEU A 26 -1.89 -9.74 22.35
C LEU A 26 -1.33 -10.88 23.21
N ALA A 27 -0.17 -11.43 22.83
CA ALA A 27 0.57 -12.37 23.68
C ALA A 27 1.05 -11.72 25.01
N ALA A 28 1.28 -10.41 25.03
CA ALA A 28 1.61 -9.65 26.24
C ALA A 28 0.47 -9.60 27.28
N LEU A 29 -0.79 -9.85 26.88
CA LEU A 29 -1.92 -9.94 27.80
C LEU A 29 -1.87 -11.17 28.71
N VAL A 30 -0.98 -12.14 28.43
CA VAL A 30 -0.72 -13.28 29.33
C VAL A 30 -0.36 -12.81 30.74
N GLY A 31 0.24 -11.63 30.89
CA GLY A 31 0.52 -11.02 32.20
C GLY A 31 -0.71 -10.79 33.09
N LEU A 32 -1.92 -10.80 32.50
CA LEU A 32 -3.19 -10.63 33.20
C LEU A 32 -3.79 -11.97 33.66
N VAL A 33 -3.44 -13.07 33.00
CA VAL A 33 -4.01 -14.41 33.22
C VAL A 33 -3.06 -15.33 33.98
N VAL A 34 -1.76 -15.24 33.70
CA VAL A 34 -0.75 -16.13 34.29
C VAL A 34 -0.17 -15.50 35.56
N ARG A 35 -0.26 -16.24 36.66
CA ARG A 35 0.37 -15.86 37.94
C ARG A 35 1.86 -16.12 37.88
N PHE A 36 2.65 -15.05 38.00
CA PHE A 36 4.10 -15.15 38.07
C PHE A 36 4.56 -15.11 39.53
N PRO A 37 5.39 -16.06 39.98
CA PRO A 37 5.87 -16.12 41.38
C PRO A 37 6.69 -14.90 41.80
N SER A 38 7.39 -14.27 40.85
CA SER A 38 8.15 -13.05 41.10
C SER A 38 8.34 -12.24 39.82
N HIS A 39 8.71 -10.96 39.99
CA HIS A 39 9.03 -10.06 38.87
C HIS A 39 10.15 -10.61 37.97
N ARG A 40 11.08 -11.42 38.53
CA ARG A 40 12.16 -12.06 37.77
C ARG A 40 11.63 -13.13 36.82
N HIS A 41 10.61 -13.89 37.22
CA HIS A 41 9.97 -14.91 36.38
C HIS A 41 9.13 -14.27 35.26
N ALA A 42 8.41 -13.19 35.58
CA ALA A 42 7.68 -12.41 34.57
C ALA A 42 8.63 -11.80 33.53
N ALA A 43 9.73 -11.21 33.99
CA ALA A 43 10.76 -10.65 33.11
C ALA A 43 11.45 -11.72 32.24
N ALA A 44 11.77 -12.88 32.82
CA ALA A 44 12.38 -13.99 32.08
C ALA A 44 11.42 -14.58 31.02
N TYR A 45 10.13 -14.70 31.34
CA TYR A 45 9.10 -15.10 30.38
C TYR A 45 9.00 -14.10 29.23
N TRP A 46 8.94 -12.80 29.54
CA TRP A 46 8.82 -11.75 28.54
C TRP A 46 10.07 -11.66 27.64
N ALA A 47 11.26 -11.75 28.22
CA ALA A 47 12.51 -11.80 27.47
C ALA A 47 12.58 -13.01 26.54
N ALA A 48 12.10 -14.17 26.98
CA ALA A 48 12.03 -15.37 26.14
C ALA A 48 11.01 -15.23 24.99
N LEU A 49 9.91 -14.52 25.20
CA LEU A 49 8.91 -14.25 24.17
C LEU A 49 9.45 -13.31 23.08
N LEU A 50 10.22 -12.29 23.46
CA LEU A 50 10.83 -11.34 22.55
C LEU A 50 12.07 -11.90 21.83
N ALA A 51 12.77 -12.86 22.43
CA ALA A 51 13.97 -13.45 21.84
C ALA A 51 13.72 -14.09 20.46
N GLY A 52 12.58 -14.78 20.28
CA GLY A 52 12.22 -15.38 18.99
C GLY A 52 12.13 -14.37 17.83
N PRO A 53 11.25 -13.34 17.92
CA PRO A 53 11.19 -12.25 16.95
C PRO A 53 12.53 -11.53 16.73
N VAL A 54 13.29 -11.26 17.80
CA VAL A 54 14.58 -10.56 17.70
C VAL A 54 15.63 -11.38 16.96
N ILE A 55 15.68 -12.70 17.20
CA ILE A 55 16.60 -13.61 16.51
C ILE A 55 16.17 -13.82 15.05
N GLY A 56 14.87 -13.92 14.77
CA GLY A 56 14.35 -14.21 13.43
C GLY A 56 14.28 -13.02 12.47
N ILE A 57 14.03 -11.80 12.97
CA ILE A 57 13.80 -10.59 12.14
C ILE A 57 14.98 -9.61 12.23
N GLY A 58 15.78 -9.69 13.29
CA GLY A 58 16.91 -8.78 13.55
C GLY A 58 16.49 -7.52 14.31
N ILE A 59 17.34 -7.10 15.26
CA ILE A 59 17.06 -6.00 16.20
C ILE A 59 16.96 -4.61 15.53
N THR A 60 17.45 -4.47 14.30
CA THR A 60 17.46 -3.22 13.54
C THR A 60 16.16 -2.95 12.78
N ASN A 61 15.21 -3.89 12.76
CA ASN A 61 13.94 -3.70 12.06
C ASN A 61 13.02 -2.73 12.85
N PRO A 62 12.62 -1.58 12.26
CA PRO A 62 11.82 -0.57 12.95
C PRO A 62 10.42 -1.08 13.34
N ALA A 63 9.81 -1.95 12.53
CA ALA A 63 8.51 -2.55 12.86
C ALA A 63 8.60 -3.47 14.07
N LEU A 64 9.71 -4.22 14.22
CA LEU A 64 9.96 -5.03 15.40
C LEU A 64 10.16 -4.16 16.65
N ALA A 65 10.95 -3.10 16.54
CA ALA A 65 11.21 -2.20 17.67
C ALA A 65 9.92 -1.58 18.22
N VAL A 66 9.06 -1.08 17.33
CA VAL A 66 7.76 -0.46 17.71
C VAL A 66 6.84 -1.49 18.36
N ASN A 67 6.66 -2.66 17.74
CA ASN A 67 5.79 -3.71 18.28
C ASN A 67 6.31 -4.30 19.59
N ALA A 68 7.63 -4.49 19.73
CA ALA A 68 8.25 -4.98 20.95
C ALA A 68 8.14 -3.97 22.11
N MET A 69 8.31 -2.66 21.84
CA MET A 69 8.08 -1.62 22.85
C MET A 69 6.63 -1.58 23.29
N ALA A 70 5.69 -1.54 22.34
CA ALA A 70 4.26 -1.51 22.63
C ALA A 70 3.83 -2.75 23.45
N ALA A 71 4.28 -3.94 23.03
CA ALA A 71 3.98 -5.18 23.73
C ALA A 71 4.63 -5.23 25.14
N THR A 72 5.82 -4.66 25.32
CA THR A 72 6.48 -4.58 26.64
C THR A 72 5.70 -3.68 27.60
N ILE A 73 5.17 -2.56 27.10
CA ILE A 73 4.31 -1.65 27.88
C ILE A 73 3.02 -2.38 28.29
N VAL A 74 2.37 -3.07 27.35
CA VAL A 74 1.16 -3.86 27.62
C VAL A 74 1.43 -4.97 28.64
N PHE A 75 2.54 -5.70 28.52
CA PHE A 75 2.92 -6.75 29.47
C PHE A 75 3.17 -6.19 30.87
N ALA A 76 3.96 -5.10 30.98
CA ALA A 76 4.25 -4.46 32.25
C ALA A 76 3.00 -3.89 32.93
N GLY A 77 2.11 -3.27 32.15
CA GLY A 77 0.80 -2.78 32.62
C GLY A 77 -0.10 -3.91 33.11
N SER A 78 -0.21 -4.99 32.34
CA SER A 78 -1.03 -6.16 32.67
C SER A 78 -0.53 -6.88 33.93
N TYR A 79 0.78 -7.10 34.03
CA TYR A 79 1.42 -7.71 35.20
C TYR A 79 1.22 -6.87 36.47
N ARG A 80 1.40 -5.54 36.37
CA ARG A 80 1.19 -4.64 37.52
C ARG A 80 -0.27 -4.62 37.96
N LEU A 81 -1.21 -4.60 37.01
CA LEU A 81 -2.64 -4.64 37.31
C LEU A 81 -3.04 -5.96 37.98
N SER A 82 -2.56 -7.09 37.48
CA SER A 82 -2.76 -8.41 38.08
C SER A 82 -2.31 -8.43 39.56
N ARG A 83 -1.09 -7.95 39.84
CA ARG A 83 -0.55 -7.87 41.21
C ARG A 83 -1.36 -6.95 42.13
N ILE A 84 -1.88 -5.85 41.60
CA ILE A 84 -2.77 -4.95 42.36
C ILE A 84 -4.06 -5.68 42.73
N LEU A 85 -4.68 -6.38 41.77
CA LEU A 85 -5.90 -7.16 42.00
C LEU A 85 -5.69 -8.29 43.02
N GLU A 86 -4.53 -8.95 42.99
CA GLU A 86 -4.16 -9.98 43.97
C GLU A 86 -3.98 -9.40 45.37
N ALA A 87 -3.26 -8.29 45.52
CA ALA A 87 -3.06 -7.65 46.83
C ALA A 87 -4.38 -7.20 47.47
N TYR A 88 -5.37 -6.81 46.65
CA TYR A 88 -6.72 -6.52 47.12
C TYR A 88 -7.47 -7.77 47.59
N ALA A 89 -7.29 -8.92 46.94
CA ALA A 89 -7.91 -10.17 47.37
C ALA A 89 -7.33 -10.64 48.72
N GLU A 90 -6.01 -10.59 48.86
CA GLU A 90 -5.29 -11.00 50.09
C GLU A 90 -5.63 -10.10 51.30
N GLN A 91 -5.69 -8.77 51.12
CA GLN A 91 -6.10 -7.86 52.21
C GLN A 91 -7.54 -8.09 52.68
N ARG A 92 -8.41 -8.59 51.80
CA ARG A 92 -9.80 -8.88 52.13
C ARG A 92 -9.94 -10.20 52.90
N GLU A 93 -9.22 -11.25 52.49
CA GLU A 93 -9.20 -12.52 53.25
C GLU A 93 -8.70 -12.29 54.68
N ALA A 94 -7.65 -11.48 54.86
CA ALA A 94 -7.14 -11.10 56.18
C ALA A 94 -8.11 -10.21 56.98
N GLY A 95 -8.99 -9.45 56.31
CA GLY A 95 -10.01 -8.61 56.94
C GLY A 95 -11.30 -9.36 57.30
N GLU A 96 -11.73 -10.30 56.47
CA GLU A 96 -12.90 -11.18 56.71
C GLU A 96 -12.60 -12.20 57.82
N GLU A 97 -11.37 -12.74 57.92
CA GLU A 97 -10.97 -13.59 59.06
C GLU A 97 -10.96 -12.84 60.42
N ALA A 98 -10.80 -11.52 60.39
CA ALA A 98 -10.77 -10.70 61.60
C ALA A 98 -12.16 -10.23 62.07
N SER A 99 -13.23 -10.40 61.29
CA SER A 99 -14.50 -9.69 61.55
C SER A 99 -15.80 -10.50 61.68
N ASP A 100 -15.92 -11.80 61.35
CA ASP A 100 -17.08 -12.62 61.76
C ASP A 100 -16.91 -14.16 61.55
N PRO A 101 -17.08 -15.04 62.56
CA PRO A 101 -17.01 -16.50 62.40
C PRO A 101 -18.36 -17.19 62.06
N ALA A 102 -19.47 -16.46 61.86
CA ALA A 102 -20.78 -17.07 61.59
C ALA A 102 -21.20 -16.92 60.12
N GLY A 103 -21.18 -18.05 59.40
CA GLY A 103 -21.42 -18.11 57.97
C GLY A 103 -22.79 -17.64 57.48
N GLN A 104 -22.74 -16.92 56.35
CA GLN A 104 -23.70 -17.09 55.25
C GLN A 104 -22.92 -17.12 53.92
N PRO A 105 -22.94 -18.23 53.17
CA PRO A 105 -22.40 -18.29 51.82
C PRO A 105 -23.46 -17.73 50.86
N GLY A 106 -23.32 -16.46 50.48
CA GLY A 106 -24.31 -15.79 49.64
C GLY A 106 -23.68 -14.79 48.69
N GLN A 107 -23.42 -15.25 47.47
CA GLN A 107 -23.06 -14.46 46.28
C GLN A 107 -21.57 -14.17 46.12
N ALA A 108 -20.84 -15.27 45.89
CA ALA A 108 -19.68 -15.26 45.02
C ALA A 108 -19.93 -14.46 43.74
N ALA A 109 -18.91 -13.71 43.32
CA ALA A 109 -18.70 -13.26 41.93
C ALA A 109 -19.78 -12.35 41.32
N ALA A 110 -19.71 -11.03 41.54
CA ALA A 110 -20.38 -10.09 40.64
C ALA A 110 -19.67 -8.73 40.55
N PHE A 111 -18.50 -8.75 39.90
CA PHE A 111 -17.91 -7.67 39.10
C PHE A 111 -17.51 -6.35 39.81
N LEU A 112 -16.49 -5.72 39.22
CA LEU A 112 -16.35 -4.26 39.19
C LEU A 112 -17.74 -3.62 39.23
N ASP A 113 -18.06 -2.83 40.27
CA ASP A 113 -19.32 -2.05 40.38
C ASP A 113 -19.77 -1.62 38.99
N THR A 114 -20.94 -2.10 38.56
CA THR A 114 -21.41 -2.07 37.16
C THR A 114 -21.26 -0.69 36.54
N ARG A 115 -21.37 0.37 37.34
CA ARG A 115 -21.16 1.76 36.90
C ARG A 115 -19.72 2.04 36.44
N SER A 116 -18.71 1.56 37.17
CA SER A 116 -17.29 1.69 36.77
C SER A 116 -16.93 0.81 35.58
N ALA A 117 -17.47 -0.41 35.51
CA ALA A 117 -17.30 -1.27 34.35
C ALA A 117 -17.95 -0.65 33.10
N LEU A 118 -19.16 -0.10 33.23
CA LEU A 118 -19.87 0.60 32.15
C LEU A 118 -19.11 1.86 31.68
N VAL A 119 -18.51 2.64 32.58
CA VAL A 119 -17.69 3.81 32.19
C VAL A 119 -16.43 3.36 31.44
N SER A 120 -15.74 2.33 31.91
CA SER A 120 -14.54 1.81 31.22
C SER A 120 -14.87 1.22 29.84
N ALA A 121 -16.00 0.49 29.74
CA ALA A 121 -16.50 -0.04 28.48
C ALA A 121 -16.95 1.06 27.53
N ALA A 122 -17.60 2.12 28.02
CA ALA A 122 -18.01 3.26 27.21
C ALA A 122 -16.81 4.04 26.67
N VAL A 123 -15.78 4.25 27.49
CA VAL A 123 -14.54 4.92 27.03
C VAL A 123 -13.78 4.06 26.03
N ALA A 124 -13.65 2.75 26.28
CA ALA A 124 -13.02 1.83 25.33
C ALA A 124 -13.80 1.77 24.00
N ALA A 125 -15.14 1.73 24.05
CA ALA A 125 -15.99 1.77 22.88
C ALA A 125 -15.85 3.11 22.13
N GLY A 126 -15.77 4.23 22.84
CA GLY A 126 -15.54 5.55 22.23
C GLY A 126 -14.19 5.64 21.50
N VAL A 127 -13.12 5.15 22.13
CA VAL A 127 -11.78 5.09 21.49
C VAL A 127 -11.80 4.17 20.27
N ALA A 128 -12.46 3.02 20.36
CA ALA A 128 -12.58 2.07 19.25
C ALA A 128 -13.36 2.67 18.08
N LEU A 129 -14.48 3.35 18.35
CA LEU A 129 -15.31 4.00 17.33
C LEU A 129 -14.58 5.16 16.66
N ILE A 130 -14.00 6.07 17.44
CA ILE A 130 -13.31 7.26 16.90
C ILE A 130 -12.06 6.85 16.14
N GLY A 131 -11.22 5.99 16.74
CA GLY A 131 -10.00 5.58 16.06
C GLY A 131 -10.29 4.63 14.90
N GLY A 132 -11.31 3.77 14.98
CA GLY A 132 -11.80 3.00 13.83
C GLY A 132 -12.27 3.90 12.69
N ALA A 133 -13.00 4.98 12.99
CA ALA A 133 -13.42 5.97 12.00
C ALA A 133 -12.23 6.73 11.38
N LEU A 134 -11.23 7.12 12.17
CA LEU A 134 -10.00 7.75 11.67
C LEU A 134 -9.18 6.80 10.80
N LEU A 135 -9.11 5.52 11.17
CA LEU A 135 -8.44 4.50 10.36
C LEU A 135 -9.17 4.25 9.04
N TYR A 136 -10.49 4.18 9.08
CA TYR A 136 -11.30 4.08 7.88
C TYR A 136 -11.11 5.30 6.97
N TYR A 137 -11.09 6.50 7.53
CA TYR A 137 -10.87 7.74 6.78
C TYR A 137 -9.47 7.79 6.15
N SER A 138 -8.42 7.48 6.92
CA SER A 138 -7.05 7.38 6.40
C SER A 138 -6.95 6.31 5.31
N TYR A 139 -7.57 5.15 5.51
CA TYR A 139 -7.60 4.08 4.52
C TYR A 139 -8.29 4.51 3.22
N SER A 140 -9.43 5.21 3.31
CA SER A 140 -10.10 5.73 2.12
C SER A 140 -9.26 6.77 1.38
N GLN A 141 -8.59 7.67 2.10
CA GLN A 141 -7.70 8.67 1.49
C GLN A 141 -6.49 8.03 0.81
N ASP A 142 -5.85 7.06 1.47
CA ASP A 142 -4.67 6.39 0.92
C ASP A 142 -5.05 5.60 -0.36
N ARG A 143 -6.27 5.03 -0.42
CA ARG A 143 -6.80 4.39 -1.64
C ARG A 143 -7.08 5.37 -2.75
N GLU A 144 -7.72 6.50 -2.45
CA GLU A 144 -8.01 7.56 -3.41
C GLU A 144 -6.70 8.10 -4.01
N GLN A 145 -5.69 8.37 -3.17
CA GLN A 145 -4.36 8.79 -3.64
C GLN A 145 -3.66 7.72 -4.49
N ALA A 146 -3.75 6.44 -4.12
CA ALA A 146 -3.16 5.36 -4.91
C ALA A 146 -3.82 5.28 -6.30
N GLN A 147 -5.14 5.45 -6.38
CA GLN A 147 -5.87 5.48 -7.63
C GLN A 147 -5.53 6.72 -8.47
N GLU A 148 -5.46 7.91 -7.87
CA GLU A 148 -5.06 9.14 -8.56
C GLU A 148 -3.63 9.04 -9.12
N ARG A 149 -2.69 8.48 -8.35
CA ARG A 149 -1.32 8.24 -8.82
C ARG A 149 -1.27 7.26 -9.97
N ALA A 150 -2.00 6.14 -9.88
CA ALA A 150 -2.09 5.18 -10.96
C ALA A 150 -2.69 5.80 -12.23
N HIS A 151 -3.74 6.62 -12.08
CA HIS A 151 -4.33 7.34 -13.21
C HIS A 151 -3.37 8.36 -13.81
N ALA A 152 -2.66 9.14 -13.00
CA ALA A 152 -1.65 10.09 -13.46
C ALA A 152 -0.45 9.39 -14.15
N VAL A 153 -0.08 8.18 -13.73
CA VAL A 153 0.91 7.36 -14.44
C VAL A 153 0.35 6.95 -15.80
N ALA A 154 -0.88 6.41 -15.84
CA ALA A 154 -1.51 6.01 -17.09
C ALA A 154 -1.64 7.18 -18.08
N GLU A 155 -2.10 8.35 -17.62
CA GLU A 155 -2.22 9.58 -18.45
C GLU A 155 -0.86 10.03 -18.97
N ARG A 156 0.16 10.17 -18.10
CA ARG A 156 1.51 10.58 -18.55
C ARG A 156 2.10 9.63 -19.59
N LEU A 157 1.86 8.35 -19.44
CA LEU A 157 2.31 7.34 -20.39
C LEU A 157 1.52 7.39 -21.69
N ALA A 158 0.20 7.56 -21.60
CA ALA A 158 -0.65 7.74 -22.78
C ALA A 158 -0.21 8.99 -23.58
N ASP A 159 -0.01 10.13 -22.91
CA ASP A 159 0.48 11.36 -23.54
C ASP A 159 1.84 11.16 -24.23
N ARG A 160 2.76 10.42 -23.59
CA ARG A 160 4.08 10.11 -24.17
C ARG A 160 3.96 9.19 -25.38
N ILE A 161 3.11 8.16 -25.31
CA ILE A 161 2.83 7.25 -26.43
C ILE A 161 2.23 8.04 -27.59
N GLU A 162 1.19 8.84 -27.33
CA GLU A 162 0.54 9.69 -28.31
C GLU A 162 1.54 10.64 -28.99
N PHE A 163 2.36 11.34 -28.20
CA PHE A 163 3.39 12.22 -28.74
C PHE A 163 4.38 11.50 -29.66
N ASN A 164 4.86 10.31 -29.28
CA ASN A 164 5.78 9.54 -30.12
C ASN A 164 5.11 9.04 -31.40
N LEU A 165 3.90 8.48 -31.30
CA LEU A 165 3.14 8.03 -32.47
C LEU A 165 2.89 9.19 -33.45
N GLU A 166 2.48 10.37 -32.96
CA GLU A 166 2.31 11.53 -33.83
C GLU A 166 3.63 12.00 -34.45
N ALA A 167 4.73 11.99 -33.68
CA ALA A 167 6.05 12.36 -34.16
C ALA A 167 6.50 11.41 -35.29
N ASP A 168 6.35 10.10 -35.11
CA ASP A 168 6.68 9.07 -36.08
C ASP A 168 5.86 9.21 -37.36
N GLN A 169 4.55 9.45 -37.22
CA GLN A 169 3.67 9.69 -38.37
C GLN A 169 4.09 10.92 -39.18
N ARG A 170 4.37 12.04 -38.49
CA ARG A 170 4.83 13.28 -39.16
C ARG A 170 6.20 13.10 -39.80
N LEU A 171 7.08 12.33 -39.17
CA LEU A 171 8.41 12.02 -39.69
C LEU A 171 8.30 11.19 -40.97
N ALA A 172 7.53 10.10 -40.95
CA ALA A 172 7.28 9.27 -42.13
C ALA A 172 6.70 10.08 -43.29
N TYR A 173 5.71 10.94 -43.01
CA TYR A 173 5.12 11.82 -44.02
C TYR A 173 6.11 12.86 -44.55
N ALA A 174 6.90 13.50 -43.69
CA ALA A 174 7.91 14.47 -44.12
C ALA A 174 8.97 13.83 -45.03
N LEU A 175 9.41 12.62 -44.69
CA LEU A 175 10.39 11.88 -45.47
C LEU A 175 9.83 11.39 -46.82
N SER A 176 8.52 11.11 -46.91
CA SER A 176 7.88 10.68 -48.16
C SER A 176 7.88 11.80 -49.20
N VAL A 177 7.80 13.05 -48.74
CA VAL A 177 7.86 14.26 -49.59
C VAL A 177 9.30 14.72 -49.85
N ALA A 178 10.28 14.23 -49.07
CA ALA A 178 11.68 14.64 -49.15
C ALA A 178 12.42 14.09 -50.39
N GLY A 179 11.78 13.25 -51.21
CA GLY A 179 12.38 12.75 -52.46
C GLY A 179 13.29 11.54 -52.27
N LEU A 180 13.05 10.72 -51.25
CA LEU A 180 13.85 9.53 -50.97
C LEU A 180 13.73 8.44 -52.05
N GLU A 181 12.82 8.57 -53.02
CA GLU A 181 12.75 7.63 -54.15
C GLU A 181 14.00 7.64 -55.03
N GLN A 182 14.83 8.69 -54.96
CA GLN A 182 16.10 8.77 -55.70
C GLN A 182 17.23 8.00 -55.03
N VAL A 183 17.04 7.58 -53.78
CA VAL A 183 18.04 6.81 -53.02
C VAL A 183 18.14 5.40 -53.58
N SER A 184 19.36 5.00 -53.93
CA SER A 184 19.64 3.74 -54.61
C SER A 184 20.50 2.78 -53.79
N THR A 185 21.18 3.29 -52.75
CA THR A 185 22.05 2.51 -51.88
C THR A 185 21.76 2.76 -50.40
N GLN A 186 22.09 1.78 -49.57
CA GLN A 186 21.96 1.89 -48.10
C GLN A 186 22.74 3.08 -47.54
N ALA A 187 23.96 3.33 -48.04
CA ALA A 187 24.79 4.44 -47.55
C ALA A 187 24.17 5.81 -47.88
N GLU A 188 23.55 5.94 -49.07
CA GLU A 188 22.80 7.16 -49.42
C GLU A 188 21.58 7.35 -48.51
N PHE A 189 20.86 6.25 -48.17
CA PHE A 189 19.73 6.30 -47.25
C PHE A 189 20.15 6.76 -45.87
N GLU A 190 21.17 6.11 -45.29
CA GLU A 190 21.72 6.46 -43.96
C GLU A 190 22.17 7.91 -43.90
N VAL A 191 22.81 8.42 -44.96
CA VAL A 191 23.20 9.85 -45.05
C VAL A 191 21.97 10.76 -45.10
N ALA A 192 20.93 10.37 -45.85
CA ALA A 192 19.72 11.18 -45.99
C ALA A 192 18.92 11.30 -44.67
N VAL A 193 18.98 10.29 -43.81
CA VAL A 193 18.25 10.26 -42.52
C VAL A 193 19.16 10.41 -41.30
N ALA A 194 20.45 10.72 -41.50
CA ALA A 194 21.46 10.76 -40.43
C ALA A 194 21.11 11.69 -39.27
N ASP A 195 20.49 12.84 -39.56
CA ASP A 195 20.07 13.81 -38.54
C ASP A 195 18.78 13.40 -37.82
N LEU A 196 18.04 12.43 -38.36
CA LEU A 196 16.75 11.97 -37.84
C LEU A 196 16.90 10.73 -36.96
N VAL A 197 17.83 9.83 -37.29
CA VAL A 197 18.07 8.59 -36.51
C VAL A 197 18.27 8.87 -35.01
N PRO A 198 19.04 9.88 -34.57
CA PRO A 198 19.18 10.19 -33.14
C PRO A 198 17.92 10.76 -32.47
N LEU A 199 16.91 11.15 -33.25
CA LEU A 199 15.63 11.65 -32.77
C LEU A 199 14.57 10.55 -32.65
N LEU A 200 14.84 9.37 -33.22
CA LEU A 200 13.98 8.20 -33.08
C LEU A 200 14.05 7.67 -31.64
N GLY A 201 12.93 7.13 -31.16
CA GLY A 201 12.92 6.35 -29.93
C GLY A 201 13.72 5.04 -30.07
N GLU A 202 14.05 4.40 -28.95
CA GLU A 202 14.56 3.02 -28.99
C GLU A 202 13.48 2.09 -29.57
N GLY A 203 13.88 1.08 -30.32
CA GLY A 203 12.96 0.19 -31.03
C GLY A 203 12.22 0.84 -32.20
N VAL A 204 12.64 2.01 -32.68
CA VAL A 204 12.01 2.69 -33.83
C VAL A 204 12.98 2.74 -35.01
N GLU A 205 12.53 2.26 -36.17
CA GLU A 205 13.30 2.27 -37.42
C GLU A 205 12.58 2.95 -38.58
N LEU A 206 13.36 3.56 -39.48
CA LEU A 206 12.90 4.09 -40.75
C LEU A 206 13.15 3.08 -41.86
N VAL A 207 12.14 2.80 -42.67
CA VAL A 207 12.21 1.79 -43.74
C VAL A 207 11.77 2.40 -45.07
N TRP A 208 12.65 2.34 -46.07
CA TRP A 208 12.31 2.61 -47.47
C TRP A 208 12.19 1.29 -48.24
N SER A 209 11.01 1.10 -48.83
CA SER A 209 10.60 -0.13 -49.50
C SER A 209 10.20 0.11 -50.95
N PRO A 210 11.18 0.32 -51.87
CA PRO A 210 10.90 0.43 -53.31
C PRO A 210 10.14 -0.78 -53.83
N GLY A 211 9.02 -0.55 -54.51
CA GLY A 211 8.14 -1.60 -55.02
C GLY A 211 7.53 -2.49 -53.93
N GLY A 212 7.58 -2.08 -52.66
CA GLY A 212 7.08 -2.86 -51.52
C GLY A 212 8.08 -3.85 -50.91
N ILE A 213 9.35 -3.83 -51.35
CA ILE A 213 10.41 -4.67 -50.77
C ILE A 213 11.27 -3.83 -49.86
N ALA A 214 11.34 -4.17 -48.57
CA ALA A 214 12.16 -3.48 -47.57
C ALA A 214 13.64 -3.54 -47.98
N ARG A 215 14.18 -2.43 -48.51
CA ARG A 215 15.51 -2.41 -49.13
C ARG A 215 16.51 -1.59 -48.33
N PHE A 216 16.04 -0.53 -47.70
CA PHE A 216 16.88 0.36 -46.91
C PHE A 216 16.24 0.60 -45.56
N ILE A 217 17.06 0.57 -44.51
CA ILE A 217 16.61 0.65 -43.12
C ILE A 217 17.59 1.46 -42.29
N ALA A 218 17.12 2.28 -41.35
CA ALA A 218 17.97 3.05 -40.45
C ALA A 218 17.32 3.19 -39.06
N PRO A 219 18.02 2.88 -37.97
CA PRO A 219 19.38 2.31 -37.93
C PRO A 219 19.40 0.88 -38.48
N ARG A 220 20.53 0.49 -39.11
CA ARG A 220 20.70 -0.84 -39.71
C ARG A 220 21.07 -1.91 -38.69
N GLU A 221 21.94 -1.56 -37.75
CA GLU A 221 22.40 -2.46 -36.71
C GLU A 221 21.21 -2.95 -35.87
N GLY A 222 21.02 -4.27 -35.77
CA GLY A 222 19.90 -4.88 -35.06
C GLY A 222 18.67 -5.16 -35.95
N ASN A 223 18.55 -4.45 -37.07
CA ASN A 223 17.37 -4.48 -37.94
C ASN A 223 17.61 -5.19 -39.28
N GLU A 224 18.73 -5.91 -39.44
CA GLU A 224 19.09 -6.53 -40.71
C GLU A 224 18.12 -7.63 -41.16
N ALA A 225 17.39 -8.23 -40.23
CA ALA A 225 16.42 -9.29 -40.52
C ALA A 225 15.28 -8.83 -41.43
N ALA A 226 14.91 -7.54 -41.40
CA ALA A 226 13.84 -6.99 -42.23
C ALA A 226 14.26 -6.78 -43.71
N LEU A 227 15.57 -6.76 -44.01
CA LEU A 227 16.06 -6.47 -45.35
C LEU A 227 15.72 -7.58 -46.35
N GLY A 228 15.11 -7.19 -47.46
CA GLY A 228 14.70 -8.09 -48.54
C GLY A 228 13.30 -8.68 -48.35
N LEU A 229 12.60 -8.36 -47.26
CA LEU A 229 11.22 -8.78 -47.06
C LEU A 229 10.29 -8.10 -48.08
N ASP A 230 9.53 -8.92 -48.81
CA ASP A 230 8.44 -8.44 -49.66
C ASP A 230 7.20 -8.19 -48.79
N LEU A 231 6.97 -6.92 -48.45
CA LEU A 231 5.90 -6.51 -47.55
C LEU A 231 4.52 -6.75 -48.17
N LEU A 232 4.41 -6.71 -49.50
CA LEU A 232 3.15 -6.90 -50.22
C LEU A 232 2.76 -8.39 -50.35
N GLN A 233 3.68 -9.30 -50.01
CA GLN A 233 3.44 -10.74 -49.90
C GLN A 233 3.42 -11.25 -48.46
N SER A 234 3.68 -10.38 -47.48
CA SER A 234 3.64 -10.76 -46.06
C SER A 234 2.21 -11.04 -45.62
N ALA A 235 1.97 -12.24 -45.09
CA ALA A 235 0.65 -12.64 -44.60
C ALA A 235 0.13 -11.72 -43.47
N GLU A 236 1.05 -11.10 -42.73
CA GLU A 236 0.74 -10.25 -41.59
C GLU A 236 0.28 -8.84 -41.98
N VAL A 237 0.91 -8.22 -43.00
CA VAL A 237 0.74 -6.78 -43.30
C VAL A 237 0.26 -6.48 -44.72
N ALA A 238 0.21 -7.46 -45.62
CA ALA A 238 -0.13 -7.20 -47.03
C ALA A 238 -1.54 -6.60 -47.21
N GLY A 239 -2.50 -6.95 -46.34
CA GLY A 239 -3.86 -6.38 -46.37
C GLY A 239 -3.87 -4.89 -46.09
N ASP A 240 -3.21 -4.46 -45.01
CA ASP A 240 -3.08 -3.06 -44.62
C ASP A 240 -2.33 -2.25 -45.69
N LEU A 241 -1.24 -2.81 -46.22
CA LEU A 241 -0.45 -2.14 -47.25
C LEU A 241 -1.17 -2.02 -48.60
N GLN A 242 -2.01 -2.98 -48.96
CA GLN A 242 -2.87 -2.85 -50.14
C GLN A 242 -3.86 -1.70 -49.98
N HIS A 243 -4.48 -1.58 -48.81
CA HIS A 243 -5.36 -0.45 -48.48
C HIS A 243 -4.62 0.88 -48.62
N VAL A 244 -3.44 1.01 -48.00
CA VAL A 244 -2.58 2.22 -48.09
C VAL A 244 -2.27 2.60 -49.54
N ILE A 245 -1.92 1.63 -50.39
CA ILE A 245 -1.59 1.90 -51.80
C ILE A 245 -2.82 2.33 -52.60
N GLU A 246 -3.99 1.76 -52.29
CA GLU A 246 -5.24 1.98 -53.03
C GLU A 246 -5.93 3.29 -52.63
N THR A 247 -5.93 3.65 -51.35
CA THR A 247 -6.53 4.90 -50.87
C THR A 247 -5.58 6.09 -50.94
N ALA A 248 -4.28 5.83 -51.06
CA ALA A 248 -3.22 6.83 -50.90
C ALA A 248 -3.19 7.49 -49.52
N GLU A 249 -3.87 6.89 -48.54
CA GLU A 249 -3.90 7.35 -47.15
C GLU A 249 -2.88 6.56 -46.32
N PRO A 250 -1.96 7.24 -45.62
CA PRO A 250 -1.03 6.58 -44.71
C PRO A 250 -1.74 5.85 -43.56
N HIS A 251 -1.19 4.73 -43.12
CA HIS A 251 -1.88 3.87 -42.16
C HIS A 251 -0.92 3.13 -41.22
N TRP A 252 -1.39 2.88 -40.00
CA TRP A 252 -0.73 1.96 -39.06
C TRP A 252 -1.10 0.51 -39.41
N ALA A 253 -0.19 -0.43 -39.22
CA ALA A 253 -0.43 -1.86 -39.34
C ALA A 253 0.10 -2.53 -38.08
N GLY A 254 -0.70 -3.43 -37.50
CA GLY A 254 -0.28 -4.27 -36.37
C GLY A 254 -1.29 -4.36 -35.21
N PRO A 255 -0.91 -5.05 -34.11
CA PRO A 255 0.39 -5.70 -33.94
C PRO A 255 0.56 -6.89 -34.89
N PHE A 256 1.78 -7.09 -35.39
CA PHE A 256 2.13 -8.25 -36.22
C PHE A 256 3.41 -8.93 -35.70
N ALA A 257 3.59 -10.20 -36.03
CA ALA A 257 4.83 -10.90 -35.72
C ALA A 257 5.96 -10.45 -36.67
N ARG A 258 7.06 -9.94 -36.12
CA ARG A 258 8.30 -9.64 -36.84
C ARG A 258 9.09 -10.92 -37.13
N LEU A 259 10.10 -10.83 -37.99
CA LEU A 259 10.94 -11.98 -38.39
C LEU A 259 11.90 -12.46 -37.28
N ASP A 260 12.22 -11.59 -36.34
CA ASP A 260 13.00 -11.87 -35.13
C ASP A 260 12.18 -12.64 -34.07
N GLY A 261 10.85 -12.66 -34.20
CA GLY A 261 9.91 -13.29 -33.27
C GLY A 261 9.21 -12.33 -32.33
N GLU A 262 9.60 -11.05 -32.33
CA GLU A 262 9.00 -10.00 -31.52
C GLU A 262 7.73 -9.43 -32.17
N GLN A 263 6.97 -8.62 -31.42
CA GLN A 263 5.81 -7.92 -31.99
C GLN A 263 6.19 -6.56 -32.57
N GLY A 264 5.61 -6.25 -33.72
CA GLY A 264 5.84 -5.01 -34.44
C GLY A 264 4.57 -4.22 -34.71
N LEU A 265 4.75 -2.92 -34.88
CA LEU A 265 3.76 -1.98 -35.38
C LEU A 265 4.42 -1.12 -36.46
N ALA A 266 3.75 -0.84 -37.58
CA ALA A 266 4.36 -0.06 -38.66
C ALA A 266 3.42 1.00 -39.21
N TYR A 267 3.90 2.23 -39.35
CA TYR A 267 3.20 3.30 -40.05
C TYR A 267 3.76 3.44 -41.45
N SER A 268 2.92 3.23 -42.46
CA SER A 268 3.32 3.21 -43.87
C SER A 268 2.69 4.35 -44.65
N VAL A 269 3.52 5.05 -45.42
CA VAL A 269 3.16 6.15 -46.31
C VAL A 269 3.45 5.70 -47.76
N PRO A 270 2.45 5.75 -48.67
CA PRO A 270 2.66 5.38 -50.06
C PRO A 270 3.37 6.51 -50.82
N VAL A 271 4.36 6.16 -51.63
CA VAL A 271 5.10 7.10 -52.49
C VAL A 271 4.78 6.78 -53.95
N TYR A 272 4.44 7.82 -54.70
CA TYR A 272 4.09 7.74 -56.13
C TYR A 272 5.08 8.51 -57.00
N GLU A 273 5.04 8.29 -58.31
CA GLU A 273 5.84 9.01 -59.29
C GLU A 273 5.62 10.53 -59.18
N PRO A 274 6.70 11.34 -59.16
CA PRO A 274 6.59 12.79 -59.01
C PRO A 274 5.69 13.43 -60.07
N GLY A 275 4.67 14.18 -59.63
CA GLY A 275 3.73 14.88 -60.50
C GLY A 275 2.65 14.00 -61.13
N ALA A 276 2.63 12.70 -60.83
CA ALA A 276 1.56 11.80 -61.23
C ALA A 276 0.47 11.71 -60.15
N PRO A 277 -0.82 11.53 -60.51
CA PRO A 277 -1.86 11.30 -59.52
C PRO A 277 -1.64 9.94 -58.80
N PRO A 278 -2.04 9.81 -57.52
CA PRO A 278 -1.93 8.55 -56.79
C PRO A 278 -2.70 7.43 -57.48
N SER A 279 -2.01 6.34 -57.80
CA SER A 279 -2.60 5.14 -58.39
C SER A 279 -1.64 3.96 -58.27
N ARG A 280 -2.16 2.74 -58.42
CA ARG A 280 -1.32 1.53 -58.44
C ARG A 280 -0.29 1.50 -59.59
N GLN A 281 -0.54 2.24 -60.68
CA GLN A 281 0.41 2.34 -61.81
C GLN A 281 1.55 3.31 -61.53
N THR A 282 1.28 4.33 -60.73
CA THR A 282 2.23 5.39 -60.38
C THR A 282 2.91 5.11 -59.04
N PHE A 283 2.59 3.98 -58.38
CA PHE A 283 3.19 3.60 -57.11
C PHE A 283 4.65 3.20 -57.28
N THR A 284 5.52 3.83 -56.50
CA THR A 284 6.98 3.63 -56.56
C THR A 284 7.50 2.85 -55.35
N GLY A 285 6.89 3.00 -54.18
CA GLY A 285 7.31 2.30 -52.97
C GLY A 285 6.58 2.76 -51.71
N LEU A 286 6.91 2.13 -50.59
CA LEU A 286 6.40 2.47 -49.27
C LEU A 286 7.53 3.04 -48.43
N LEU A 287 7.28 4.18 -47.81
CA LEU A 287 8.14 4.72 -46.78
C LEU A 287 7.43 4.60 -45.45
N GLY A 288 8.10 4.10 -44.42
CA GLY A 288 7.45 3.94 -43.14
C GLY A 288 8.37 4.03 -41.95
N VAL A 289 7.73 4.12 -40.80
CA VAL A 289 8.33 3.86 -39.50
C VAL A 289 7.86 2.48 -39.07
N ALA A 290 8.78 1.63 -38.63
CA ALA A 290 8.45 0.39 -37.95
C ALA A 290 8.94 0.45 -36.49
N ILE A 291 8.16 -0.15 -35.59
CA ILE A 291 8.36 -0.12 -34.16
C ILE A 291 8.45 -1.57 -33.67
N GLU A 292 9.54 -1.91 -33.00
CA GLU A 292 9.62 -3.08 -32.12
C GLU A 292 8.97 -2.74 -30.78
N LEU A 293 7.83 -3.38 -30.48
CA LEU A 293 6.99 -2.97 -29.36
C LEU A 293 7.68 -3.17 -28.00
N ASP A 294 8.43 -4.25 -27.83
CA ASP A 294 9.08 -4.56 -26.54
C ASP A 294 10.18 -3.55 -26.21
N GLU A 295 11.08 -3.23 -27.15
CA GLU A 295 12.12 -2.22 -26.95
C GLU A 295 11.51 -0.80 -26.81
N PHE A 296 10.53 -0.46 -27.65
CA PHE A 296 9.84 0.83 -27.58
C PHE A 296 9.18 1.04 -26.22
N PHE A 297 8.38 0.08 -25.75
CA PHE A 297 7.71 0.20 -24.47
C PHE A 297 8.68 0.15 -23.29
N ALA A 298 9.72 -0.70 -23.35
CA ALA A 298 10.74 -0.73 -22.30
C ALA A 298 11.44 0.63 -22.14
N SER A 299 11.71 1.33 -23.24
CA SER A 299 12.35 2.64 -23.21
C SER A 299 11.46 3.73 -22.61
N ILE A 300 10.18 3.80 -23.01
CA ILE A 300 9.27 4.85 -22.54
C ILE A 300 8.78 4.61 -21.10
N LEU A 301 8.75 3.36 -20.64
CA LEU A 301 8.24 2.93 -19.33
C LEU A 301 9.32 2.84 -18.25
N GLN A 302 10.62 2.94 -18.59
CA GLN A 302 11.75 2.72 -17.68
C GLN A 302 11.62 3.46 -16.33
N PHE A 303 11.06 4.67 -16.33
CA PHE A 303 10.91 5.50 -15.14
C PHE A 303 9.64 5.21 -14.33
N ASP A 304 8.59 4.69 -14.97
CA ASP A 304 7.27 4.51 -14.35
C ASP A 304 7.06 3.07 -13.84
N GLU A 305 7.83 2.10 -14.35
CA GLU A 305 7.78 0.70 -13.86
C GLU A 305 8.09 0.59 -12.36
N GLN A 306 8.91 1.48 -11.79
CA GLN A 306 9.24 1.42 -10.36
C GLN A 306 8.04 1.76 -9.48
N GLU A 307 7.13 2.61 -9.97
CA GLU A 307 5.97 3.08 -9.22
C GLU A 307 4.74 2.19 -9.45
N SER A 308 4.54 1.73 -10.69
CA SER A 308 3.34 1.01 -11.10
C SER A 308 3.65 -0.17 -12.02
N ASP A 309 2.78 -1.16 -11.98
CA ASP A 309 2.74 -2.27 -12.91
C ASP A 309 1.85 -1.87 -14.09
N VAL A 310 2.45 -1.74 -15.27
CA VAL A 310 1.80 -1.19 -16.46
C VAL A 310 1.40 -2.33 -17.41
N THR A 311 0.30 -2.16 -18.11
CA THR A 311 -0.17 -3.06 -19.17
C THR A 311 -0.71 -2.22 -20.31
N VAL A 312 -0.28 -2.51 -21.53
CA VAL A 312 -0.62 -1.74 -22.73
C VAL A 312 -1.38 -2.63 -23.71
N TRP A 313 -2.52 -2.12 -24.18
CA TRP A 313 -3.43 -2.83 -25.07
C TRP A 313 -3.68 -2.02 -26.33
N LEU A 314 -3.80 -2.69 -27.47
CA LEU A 314 -4.42 -2.11 -28.65
C LEU A 314 -5.93 -2.27 -28.54
N VAL A 315 -6.69 -1.17 -28.71
CA VAL A 315 -8.16 -1.18 -28.58
C VAL A 315 -8.84 -1.14 -29.94
N THR A 316 -8.33 -0.34 -30.86
CA THR A 316 -8.90 -0.21 -32.20
C THR A 316 -7.82 -0.61 -33.21
N PRO A 317 -8.04 -1.67 -34.00
CA PRO A 317 -7.16 -1.95 -35.13
C PRO A 317 -7.28 -0.81 -36.12
N SER A 318 -6.20 -0.59 -36.85
CA SER A 318 -6.09 0.53 -37.76
C SER A 318 -7.19 0.48 -38.84
N ILE A 319 -7.66 -0.70 -39.28
CA ILE A 319 -8.77 -0.83 -40.23
C ILE A 319 -10.12 -1.14 -39.52
N PRO A 320 -11.21 -0.38 -39.79
CA PRO A 320 -12.45 -0.34 -38.98
C PRO A 320 -13.38 -1.56 -39.13
N ASN A 321 -12.95 -2.62 -39.84
CA ASN A 321 -13.77 -3.83 -40.04
C ASN A 321 -13.25 -5.08 -39.31
N ALA A 322 -12.15 -4.97 -38.56
CA ALA A 322 -11.75 -6.01 -37.62
C ALA A 322 -12.37 -5.68 -36.26
N ALA A 323 -13.57 -6.21 -35.99
CA ALA A 323 -14.10 -6.26 -34.63
C ALA A 323 -13.30 -7.29 -33.82
N GLU A 324 -12.03 -6.99 -33.57
CA GLU A 324 -11.12 -7.84 -32.83
C GLU A 324 -11.11 -7.45 -31.35
N ALA A 325 -10.96 -8.46 -30.50
CA ALA A 325 -10.76 -8.23 -29.08
C ALA A 325 -9.46 -7.44 -28.89
N PRO A 326 -9.37 -6.59 -27.84
CA PRO A 326 -8.15 -5.84 -27.58
C PRO A 326 -6.94 -6.76 -27.52
N SER A 327 -5.92 -6.50 -28.33
CA SER A 327 -4.69 -7.27 -28.34
C SER A 327 -3.71 -6.69 -27.33
N LEU A 328 -3.03 -7.57 -26.59
CA LEU A 328 -2.00 -7.18 -25.63
C LEU A 328 -0.76 -6.77 -26.42
N LEU A 329 -0.33 -5.51 -26.26
CA LEU A 329 0.90 -5.01 -26.88
C LEU A 329 2.10 -5.19 -25.96
N TRP A 330 1.90 -4.95 -24.65
CA TRP A 330 3.00 -5.01 -23.69
C TRP A 330 2.51 -5.26 -22.25
N GLY A 331 3.37 -5.89 -21.45
CA GLY A 331 3.12 -6.24 -20.06
C GLY A 331 2.44 -7.61 -19.90
N SER A 332 2.01 -7.94 -18.69
CA SER A 332 1.36 -9.23 -18.42
C SER A 332 -0.08 -9.05 -17.96
N SER A 333 -1.01 -9.74 -18.63
CA SER A 333 -2.45 -9.73 -18.35
C SER A 333 -2.88 -10.62 -17.16
N SER A 334 -1.98 -10.92 -16.21
CA SER A 334 -2.25 -11.87 -15.13
C SER A 334 -3.40 -11.36 -14.22
N PRO A 335 -4.49 -12.13 -14.06
CA PRO A 335 -5.62 -11.74 -13.21
C PRO A 335 -5.30 -11.77 -11.71
N ASP A 336 -4.18 -12.39 -11.30
CA ASP A 336 -3.76 -12.52 -9.89
C ASP A 336 -2.91 -11.34 -9.39
N LYS A 337 -2.91 -10.21 -10.10
CA LYS A 337 -2.14 -9.03 -9.69
C LYS A 337 -2.83 -8.29 -8.51
N PRO A 338 -2.09 -7.93 -7.45
CA PRO A 338 -2.65 -7.22 -6.31
C PRO A 338 -3.20 -5.84 -6.73
N TYR A 339 -4.26 -5.38 -6.06
CA TYR A 339 -4.85 -4.04 -6.22
C TYR A 339 -5.43 -3.74 -7.62
N SER A 340 -5.94 -4.76 -8.32
CA SER A 340 -6.58 -4.60 -9.64
C SER A 340 -7.75 -3.60 -9.65
N ASP A 341 -8.41 -3.42 -8.50
CA ASP A 341 -9.49 -2.46 -8.29
C ASP A 341 -9.03 -0.99 -8.25
N LEU A 342 -7.72 -0.74 -8.15
CA LEU A 342 -7.11 0.59 -8.10
C LEU A 342 -6.42 0.97 -9.42
N ALA A 343 -6.71 0.26 -10.51
CA ALA A 343 -6.10 0.53 -11.80
C ALA A 343 -6.49 1.92 -12.34
N GLY A 344 -5.48 2.70 -12.76
CA GLY A 344 -5.66 3.88 -13.58
C GLY A 344 -5.69 3.49 -15.05
N VAL A 345 -6.64 4.03 -15.80
CA VAL A 345 -6.78 3.76 -17.25
C VAL A 345 -6.72 5.09 -18.01
N ALA A 346 -5.94 5.12 -19.08
CA ALA A 346 -5.89 6.21 -20.03
C ALA A 346 -5.81 5.65 -21.46
N GLU A 347 -6.14 6.47 -22.44
CA GLU A 347 -6.07 6.12 -23.86
C GLU A 347 -5.16 7.11 -24.58
N ALA A 348 -4.31 6.60 -25.45
CA ALA A 348 -3.48 7.35 -26.38
C ALA A 348 -4.00 7.05 -27.79
N SER A 349 -4.04 8.06 -28.66
CA SER A 349 -4.38 7.83 -30.06
C SER A 349 -3.40 8.50 -31.00
N GLY A 350 -3.03 7.82 -32.09
CA GLY A 350 -2.32 8.47 -33.18
C GLY A 350 -3.21 9.45 -33.94
N MET A 351 -2.62 10.22 -34.87
CA MET A 351 -3.40 11.08 -35.76
C MET A 351 -4.39 10.26 -36.56
N GLN A 352 -5.56 10.83 -36.77
CA GLN A 352 -6.60 10.27 -37.64
C GLN A 352 -6.15 10.36 -39.11
N ASP A 353 -6.23 9.25 -39.84
CA ASP A 353 -5.97 9.21 -41.28
C ASP A 353 -7.11 9.85 -42.08
N GLY A 354 -6.93 10.06 -43.40
CA GLY A 354 -7.97 10.65 -44.25
C GLY A 354 -9.23 9.78 -44.40
N ASP A 355 -9.12 8.48 -44.11
CA ASP A 355 -10.23 7.53 -44.09
C ASP A 355 -11.03 7.56 -42.77
N GLY A 356 -10.56 8.33 -41.78
CA GLY A 356 -11.20 8.50 -40.47
C GLY A 356 -10.75 7.49 -39.42
N ASN A 357 -9.80 6.62 -39.73
CA ASN A 357 -9.26 5.65 -38.79
C ASN A 357 -8.16 6.25 -37.93
N ARG A 358 -7.95 5.66 -36.76
CA ARG A 358 -6.86 6.02 -35.87
C ARG A 358 -6.43 4.79 -35.08
N LEU A 359 -5.14 4.69 -34.80
CA LEU A 359 -4.61 3.72 -33.85
C LEU A 359 -4.96 4.21 -32.44
N THR A 360 -5.64 3.38 -31.64
CA THR A 360 -5.94 3.69 -30.24
C THR A 360 -5.33 2.64 -29.32
N ILE A 361 -4.46 3.11 -28.44
CA ILE A 361 -3.76 2.32 -27.43
C ILE A 361 -4.34 2.67 -26.05
N ARG A 362 -4.63 1.66 -25.24
CA ARG A 362 -5.08 1.82 -23.86
C ARG A 362 -3.96 1.43 -22.92
N VAL A 363 -3.63 2.34 -22.02
CA VAL A 363 -2.65 2.16 -20.97
C VAL A 363 -3.39 1.91 -19.66
N GLU A 364 -3.03 0.83 -18.99
CA GLU A 364 -3.52 0.49 -17.66
C GLU A 364 -2.33 0.45 -16.70
N ALA A 365 -2.34 1.31 -15.68
CA ALA A 365 -1.32 1.34 -14.64
C ALA A 365 -1.93 0.89 -13.31
N ARG A 366 -1.23 0.01 -12.58
CA ARG A 366 -1.67 -0.51 -11.28
C ARG A 366 -0.62 -0.22 -10.21
N PRO A 367 -1.01 0.18 -9.00
CA PRO A 367 -0.05 0.44 -7.95
C PRO A 367 0.68 -0.85 -7.55
N ARG A 368 2.02 -0.84 -7.52
CA ARG A 368 2.83 -2.00 -7.10
C ARG A 368 2.76 -2.25 -5.59
N GLN A 369 2.75 -1.17 -4.80
CA GLN A 369 2.63 -1.21 -3.35
C GLN A 369 1.69 -0.10 -2.88
N VAL A 370 0.84 -0.43 -1.92
CA VAL A 370 0.03 0.56 -1.20
C VAL A 370 0.45 0.47 0.26
N GLU A 371 1.41 1.32 0.66
CA GLU A 371 1.97 1.34 2.03
C GLU A 371 0.89 1.31 3.12
N ALA A 372 -0.27 1.94 2.84
CA ALA A 372 -1.40 2.00 3.76
C ALA A 372 -2.13 0.65 3.96
N LEU A 373 -2.24 -0.17 2.91
CA LEU A 373 -2.86 -1.50 2.99
C LEU A 373 -1.97 -2.45 3.79
N GLU A 374 -0.65 -2.33 3.64
CA GLU A 374 0.33 -3.10 4.41
C GLU A 374 0.41 -2.67 5.89
N ALA A 375 0.20 -1.37 6.17
CA ALA A 375 0.23 -0.83 7.54
C ALA A 375 -1.09 -1.00 8.32
N LEU A 376 -2.19 -1.39 7.65
CA LEU A 376 -3.53 -1.52 8.23
C LEU A 376 -3.58 -2.44 9.48
N PRO A 377 -2.91 -3.61 9.50
CA PRO A 377 -2.84 -4.46 10.68
C PRO A 377 -2.15 -3.76 11.87
N ALA A 378 -1.06 -3.03 11.63
CA ALA A 378 -0.33 -2.31 12.69
C ALA A 378 -1.15 -1.14 13.25
N ARG A 379 -1.86 -0.41 12.39
CA ARG A 379 -2.77 0.69 12.76
C ARG A 379 -3.95 0.19 13.61
N LEU A 380 -4.60 -0.91 13.21
CA LEU A 380 -5.66 -1.56 13.98
C LEU A 380 -5.18 -2.02 15.35
N GLN A 381 -3.93 -2.42 15.47
CA GLN A 381 -3.37 -2.81 16.76
C GLN A 381 -3.00 -1.66 17.66
N GLY A 382 -2.48 -0.56 17.10
CA GLY A 382 -2.34 0.68 17.85
C GLY A 382 -3.68 1.10 18.47
N LEU A 383 -4.77 0.95 17.72
CA LEU A 383 -6.13 1.20 18.22
C LEU A 383 -6.50 0.26 19.37
N LEU A 384 -6.30 -1.05 19.22
CA LEU A 384 -6.60 -2.05 20.26
C LEU A 384 -5.79 -1.81 21.56
N ILE A 385 -4.53 -1.38 21.43
CA ILE A 385 -3.70 -1.05 22.59
C ILE A 385 -4.24 0.21 23.27
N LEU A 386 -4.61 1.24 22.50
CA LEU A 386 -5.19 2.48 23.04
C LEU A 386 -6.53 2.22 23.76
N THR A 387 -7.41 1.40 23.20
CA THR A 387 -8.69 1.05 23.84
C THR A 387 -8.47 0.30 25.15
N LEU A 388 -7.51 -0.63 25.18
CA LEU A 388 -7.13 -1.37 26.38
C LEU A 388 -6.54 -0.43 27.45
N LEU A 389 -5.58 0.42 27.09
CA LEU A 389 -4.97 1.38 28.02
C LEU A 389 -5.99 2.37 28.59
N ALA A 390 -6.93 2.84 27.77
CA ALA A 390 -8.02 3.71 28.22
C ALA A 390 -8.94 2.99 29.23
N GLY A 391 -9.26 1.71 28.98
CA GLY A 391 -10.02 0.87 29.92
C GLY A 391 -9.30 0.66 31.26
N ILE A 392 -7.99 0.41 31.23
CA ILE A 392 -7.16 0.25 32.44
C ILE A 392 -7.06 1.57 33.22
N GLY A 393 -6.79 2.67 32.52
CA GLY A 393 -6.66 4.00 33.13
C GLY A 393 -7.93 4.45 33.84
N THR A 394 -9.08 4.33 33.18
CA THR A 394 -10.38 4.68 33.79
C THR A 394 -10.71 3.84 35.02
N SER A 395 -10.40 2.54 34.98
CA SER A 395 -10.56 1.62 36.13
C SER A 395 -9.67 2.01 37.30
N PHE A 396 -8.42 2.39 37.03
CA PHE A 396 -7.47 2.85 38.05
C PHE A 396 -7.93 4.15 38.73
N PHE A 397 -8.32 5.16 37.94
CA PHE A 397 -8.82 6.44 38.47
C PHE A 397 -10.10 6.25 39.29
N ALA A 398 -11.03 5.39 38.85
CA ALA A 398 -12.23 5.07 39.61
C ALA A 398 -11.90 4.42 40.96
N ALA A 399 -10.96 3.45 40.99
CA ALA A 399 -10.51 2.81 42.21
C ALA A 399 -9.86 3.80 43.20
N ASN A 400 -8.98 4.68 42.71
CA ASN A 400 -8.34 5.68 43.56
C ASN A 400 -9.32 6.70 44.14
N ARG A 401 -10.32 7.12 43.35
CA ARG A 401 -11.36 8.03 43.85
C ARG A 401 -12.19 7.39 44.96
N ARG A 402 -12.49 6.09 44.85
CA ARG A 402 -13.17 5.34 45.93
C ARG A 402 -12.32 5.23 47.18
N ARG A 403 -11.02 4.97 47.06
CA ARG A 403 -10.10 4.98 48.22
C ARG A 403 -10.15 6.29 48.97
N ALA A 404 -10.11 7.42 48.25
CA ALA A 404 -10.19 8.74 48.87
C ALA A 404 -11.53 8.94 49.61
N VAL A 405 -12.65 8.51 49.02
CA VAL A 405 -13.97 8.60 49.65
C VAL A 405 -14.08 7.70 50.89
N LEU A 406 -13.63 6.45 50.82
CA LEU A 406 -13.66 5.52 51.96
C LEU A 406 -12.74 5.97 53.09
N ALA A 407 -11.54 6.46 52.78
CA ALA A 407 -10.63 7.01 53.78
C ALA A 407 -11.24 8.23 54.48
N ASN A 408 -11.92 9.10 53.74
CA ASN A 408 -12.63 10.24 54.32
C ASN A 408 -13.85 9.83 55.16
N ALA A 409 -14.55 8.76 54.77
CA ALA A 409 -15.67 8.21 55.54
C ALA A 409 -15.18 7.60 56.87
N ALA A 410 -14.14 6.77 56.82
CA ALA A 410 -13.54 6.17 58.01
C ALA A 410 -12.95 7.23 58.96
N LEU A 411 -12.30 8.27 58.42
CA LEU A 411 -11.82 9.39 59.22
C LEU A 411 -12.97 10.16 59.88
N SER A 412 -14.07 10.38 59.17
CA SER A 412 -15.27 11.03 59.72
C SER A 412 -15.89 10.20 60.85
N GLU A 413 -15.99 8.88 60.68
CA GLU A 413 -16.51 7.97 61.70
C GLU A 413 -15.60 7.90 62.95
N PHE A 414 -14.29 7.88 62.75
CA PHE A 414 -13.31 7.93 63.83
C PHE A 414 -13.41 9.25 64.62
N LYS A 415 -13.48 10.40 63.93
CA LYS A 415 -13.70 11.70 64.56
C LYS A 415 -15.02 11.74 65.32
N TYR A 416 -16.10 11.25 64.72
CA TYR A 416 -17.41 11.17 65.38
C TYR A 416 -17.34 10.33 66.67
N THR A 417 -16.63 9.21 66.65
CA THR A 417 -16.42 8.36 67.84
C THR A 417 -15.61 9.10 68.91
N LEU A 418 -14.54 9.80 68.53
CA LEU A 418 -13.76 10.62 69.46
C LEU A 418 -14.58 11.78 70.05
N ASP A 419 -15.45 12.40 69.26
CA ASP A 419 -16.36 13.45 69.74
C ASP A 419 -17.37 12.94 70.77
N GLN A 420 -17.70 11.64 70.75
CA GLN A 420 -18.55 11.02 71.78
C GLN A 420 -17.80 10.69 73.08
N THR A 421 -16.47 10.73 73.10
CA THR A 421 -15.69 10.51 74.32
C THR A 421 -15.64 11.79 75.16
N HIS A 422 -15.94 11.67 76.46
CA HIS A 422 -15.91 12.81 77.38
C HIS A 422 -14.49 13.27 77.75
N ASP A 423 -13.47 12.46 77.48
CA ASP A 423 -12.07 12.82 77.72
C ASP A 423 -11.56 13.78 76.64
N ALA A 424 -10.65 14.68 77.04
CA ALA A 424 -10.04 15.63 76.13
C ALA A 424 -9.00 14.94 75.22
N VAL A 425 -9.26 14.94 73.91
CA VAL A 425 -8.38 14.36 72.89
C VAL A 425 -7.91 15.44 71.91
N PHE A 426 -6.60 15.55 71.75
CA PHE A 426 -5.94 16.46 70.82
C PHE A 426 -5.09 15.66 69.84
N THR A 427 -5.24 15.93 68.55
CA THR A 427 -4.29 15.48 67.53
C THR A 427 -3.49 16.68 67.07
N ILE A 428 -2.17 16.55 67.11
CA ILE A 428 -1.22 17.61 66.80
C ILE A 428 -0.36 17.13 65.62
N ASP A 429 -0.14 18.00 64.65
CA ASP A 429 0.84 17.77 63.60
C ASP A 429 2.25 17.82 64.22
N PRO A 430 3.06 16.75 64.09
CA PRO A 430 4.37 16.68 64.74
C PRO A 430 5.39 17.67 64.18
N GLU A 431 5.22 18.16 62.95
CA GLU A 431 6.15 19.11 62.31
C GLU A 431 5.79 20.56 62.60
N THR A 432 4.50 20.89 62.56
CA THR A 432 4.03 22.27 62.75
C THR A 432 3.59 22.58 64.18
N LEU A 433 3.44 21.56 65.02
CA LEU A 433 2.87 21.62 66.38
C LEU A 433 1.49 22.27 66.45
N GLN A 434 0.78 22.36 65.32
CA GLN A 434 -0.58 22.88 65.25
C GLN A 434 -1.61 21.77 65.51
N PHE A 435 -2.73 22.13 66.15
CA PHE A 435 -3.85 21.20 66.31
C PHE A 435 -4.46 20.87 64.95
N THR A 436 -4.44 19.59 64.59
CA THR A 436 -5.08 19.08 63.37
C THR A 436 -6.48 18.54 63.64
N TYR A 437 -6.78 18.19 64.89
CA TYR A 437 -8.10 17.82 65.36
C TYR A 437 -8.21 18.00 66.88
N VAL A 438 -9.36 18.47 67.35
CA VAL A 438 -9.73 18.59 68.76
C VAL A 438 -11.15 18.03 68.88
N ASN A 439 -11.35 17.08 69.79
CA ASN A 439 -12.66 16.47 69.98
C ASN A 439 -13.60 17.34 70.85
N GLN A 440 -14.89 17.05 70.81
CA GLN A 440 -15.89 17.80 71.59
C GLN A 440 -15.63 17.79 73.12
N GLY A 441 -15.17 16.67 73.70
CA GLY A 441 -14.82 16.59 75.11
C GLY A 441 -13.68 17.55 75.53
N ALA A 442 -12.68 17.74 74.67
CA ALA A 442 -11.62 18.72 74.88
C ALA A 442 -12.13 20.17 74.83
N VAL A 443 -13.04 20.47 73.90
CA VAL A 443 -13.66 21.81 73.78
C VAL A 443 -14.46 22.14 75.04
N GLU A 444 -15.28 21.20 75.53
CA GLU A 444 -16.10 21.38 76.72
C GLU A 444 -15.28 21.52 78.00
N GLN A 445 -14.19 20.78 78.16
CA GLN A 445 -13.33 20.83 79.34
C GLN A 445 -12.42 22.08 79.37
N LEU A 446 -11.90 22.51 78.22
CA LEU A 446 -10.98 23.65 78.16
C LEU A 446 -11.67 25.00 77.90
N GLY A 447 -12.96 24.99 77.54
CA GLY A 447 -13.78 26.20 77.45
C GLY A 447 -13.45 27.10 76.26
N TYR A 448 -13.08 26.51 75.13
CA TYR A 448 -12.89 27.22 73.86
C TYR A 448 -14.19 27.39 73.07
#